data_AF-K7ER75-F1
#
_entry.id   AF-K7ER75-F1
#
_cell.length_a   1.000
_cell.length_b   1.000
_cell.length_c   1.000
_cell.angle_alpha   90.00
_cell.angle_beta   90.00
_cell.angle_gamma   90.00
#
_symmetry.space_group_name_H-M   'P 1'
#
loop_
_entity.id
_entity.type
_entity.pdbx_description
1 polymer ?
#
loop_
_entity_poly.entity_id
_entity_poly.type
_entity_poly.pdbx_seq_one_letter_code
_entity_poly.pdbx_strand_id
1 'polypeptide(L)'
;MSEVEHFMPILMEKEEEGMLSPILAHGGVRFMWIKHNNLYLVATSKKNACVSLVFSFLYKVVQVFSEYFKELEEESIRDNFVIIYELLDELMDFGYPQTTDSKIL
;
A
#
# COMPACT_ATOMS: atom_id res chain seq x y z
N MET A 1 -16.64 6.20 -9.48
CA MET A 1 -15.83 4.97 -9.59
C MET A 1 -14.50 5.26 -8.94
N SER A 2 -14.04 4.44 -8.01
CA SER A 2 -12.76 4.67 -7.35
C SER A 2 -11.63 4.35 -8.33
N GLU A 3 -10.62 5.20 -8.45
CA GLU A 3 -9.50 5.02 -9.39
C GLU A 3 -8.77 3.67 -9.16
N VAL A 4 -8.81 3.15 -7.92
CA VAL A 4 -8.19 1.89 -7.53
C VAL A 4 -8.79 0.66 -8.22
N GLU A 5 -10.03 0.74 -8.70
CA GLU A 5 -10.70 -0.38 -9.40
C GLU A 5 -9.98 -0.74 -10.71
N HIS A 6 -9.23 0.20 -11.30
CA HIS A 6 -8.44 -0.04 -12.50
C HIS A 6 -7.10 -0.73 -12.22
N PHE A 7 -6.67 -0.84 -10.95
CA PHE A 7 -5.36 -1.40 -10.60
C PHE A 7 -5.22 -2.87 -11.03
N MET A 8 -6.12 -3.74 -10.59
CA MET A 8 -6.02 -5.18 -10.86
C MET A 8 -6.10 -5.52 -12.36
N PRO A 9 -7.03 -4.95 -13.16
CA PRO A 9 -7.06 -5.20 -14.60
C PRO A 9 -5.74 -4.83 -15.30
N ILE A 10 -5.17 -3.66 -14.97
CA ILE A 10 -3.91 -3.19 -15.57
C ILE A 10 -2.74 -4.06 -15.13
N LEU A 11 -2.71 -4.45 -13.86
CA LEU A 11 -1.68 -5.33 -13.33
C LEU A 11 -1.65 -6.66 -14.10
N MET A 12 -2.81 -7.28 -14.30
CA MET A 12 -2.94 -8.55 -15.02
C MET A 12 -2.53 -8.41 -16.50
N GLU A 13 -2.99 -7.36 -17.19
CA GLU A 13 -2.59 -7.08 -18.57
C GLU A 13 -1.06 -6.95 -18.70
N LYS A 14 -0.43 -6.16 -17.81
CA LYS A 14 1.04 -5.95 -17.85
C LYS A 14 1.81 -7.21 -17.46
N GLU A 15 1.26 -8.05 -16.61
CA GLU A 15 1.84 -9.35 -16.26
C GLU A 15 1.82 -10.31 -17.45
N GLU A 16 0.69 -10.41 -18.16
CA GLU A 16 0.54 -11.22 -19.39
C GLU A 16 1.48 -10.76 -20.52
N GLU A 17 1.69 -9.45 -20.64
CA GLU A 17 2.64 -8.86 -21.60
C GLU A 17 4.12 -9.03 -21.18
N GLY A 18 4.41 -9.52 -19.96
CA GLY A 18 5.76 -9.58 -19.41
C GLY A 18 6.37 -8.20 -19.15
N MET A 19 5.54 -7.16 -19.03
CA MET A 19 5.92 -5.75 -18.85
C MET A 19 5.60 -5.24 -17.44
N LEU A 20 5.58 -6.15 -16.46
CA LEU A 20 5.22 -5.83 -15.09
C LEU A 20 6.18 -4.78 -14.50
N SER A 21 5.60 -3.75 -13.90
CA SER A 21 6.32 -2.64 -13.27
C SER A 21 5.74 -2.39 -11.88
N PRO A 22 6.57 -2.07 -10.87
CA PRO A 22 6.09 -1.71 -9.54
C PRO A 22 5.32 -0.38 -9.52
N ILE A 23 5.35 0.35 -10.64
CA ILE A 23 4.59 1.58 -10.85
C ILE A 23 3.73 1.41 -12.10
N LEU A 24 2.42 1.51 -11.92
CA LEU A 24 1.43 1.46 -12.99
C LEU A 24 0.75 2.82 -13.16
N ALA A 25 0.09 3.00 -14.29
CA ALA A 25 -0.49 4.27 -14.70
C ALA A 25 -1.87 4.06 -15.31
N HIS A 26 -2.83 4.89 -14.90
CA HIS A 26 -4.14 4.99 -15.54
C HIS A 26 -4.63 6.44 -15.50
N GLY A 27 -4.87 7.03 -16.66
CA GLY A 27 -5.25 8.45 -16.76
C GLY A 27 -4.27 9.36 -16.02
N GLY A 28 -4.78 10.16 -15.08
CA GLY A 28 -4.00 11.07 -14.23
C GLY A 28 -3.48 10.45 -12.92
N VAL A 29 -3.60 9.14 -12.73
CA VAL A 29 -3.25 8.44 -11.49
C VAL A 29 -2.04 7.53 -11.70
N ARG A 30 -1.15 7.52 -10.70
CA ARG A 30 -0.06 6.54 -10.56
C ARG A 30 -0.38 5.58 -9.42
N PHE A 31 -0.22 4.29 -9.67
CA PHE A 31 -0.28 3.23 -8.66
C PHE A 31 1.14 2.78 -8.35
N MET A 32 1.57 2.90 -7.11
CA MET A 32 2.84 2.34 -6.62
C MET A 32 2.49 1.20 -5.69
N TRP A 33 2.98 0.00 -5.96
CA TRP A 33 2.50 -1.19 -5.29
C TRP A 33 3.61 -2.17 -4.94
N ILE A 34 3.39 -2.91 -3.86
CA ILE A 34 4.21 -4.05 -3.45
C ILE A 34 3.32 -5.25 -3.19
N LYS A 35 3.90 -6.46 -3.29
CA LYS A 35 3.24 -7.71 -2.91
C LYS A 35 3.90 -8.26 -1.65
N HIS A 36 3.10 -8.60 -0.65
CA HIS A 36 3.54 -9.23 0.60
C HIS A 36 2.52 -10.29 1.00
N ASN A 37 2.94 -11.55 1.18
CA ASN A 37 2.05 -12.66 1.58
C ASN A 37 0.72 -12.72 0.79
N ASN A 38 0.82 -12.70 -0.55
CA ASN A 38 -0.33 -12.66 -1.47
C ASN A 38 -1.25 -11.42 -1.38
N LEU A 39 -0.93 -10.45 -0.53
CA LEU A 39 -1.60 -9.16 -0.45
C LEU A 39 -0.92 -8.14 -1.36
N TYR A 40 -1.72 -7.30 -1.99
CA TYR A 40 -1.25 -6.13 -2.73
C TYR A 40 -1.45 -4.89 -1.88
N LEU A 41 -0.35 -4.24 -1.49
CA LEU A 41 -0.42 -2.92 -0.88
C LEU A 41 -0.22 -1.89 -1.98
N VAL A 42 -1.21 -1.01 -2.15
CA VAL A 42 -1.27 -0.07 -3.29
C VAL A 42 -1.41 1.35 -2.79
N ALA A 43 -0.44 2.20 -3.12
CA ALA A 43 -0.53 3.64 -2.94
C ALA A 43 -0.94 4.30 -4.26
N THR A 44 -1.90 5.23 -4.20
CA THR A 44 -2.37 5.98 -5.36
C THR A 44 -2.01 7.46 -5.25
N SER A 45 -1.52 8.06 -6.33
CA SER A 45 -1.26 9.51 -6.37
C SER A 45 -1.72 10.13 -7.68
N LYS A 46 -2.40 11.28 -7.59
CA LYS A 46 -2.70 12.20 -8.71
C LYS A 46 -1.63 13.29 -8.89
N LYS A 47 -0.66 13.35 -7.99
CA LYS A 47 0.44 14.32 -7.98
C LYS A 47 1.77 13.62 -8.28
N ASN A 48 2.79 14.41 -8.60
CA ASN A 48 4.17 13.93 -8.70
C ASN A 48 4.74 13.65 -7.29
N ALA A 49 4.35 12.52 -6.72
CA ALA A 49 4.84 12.07 -5.42
C ALA A 49 6.27 11.54 -5.51
N CYS A 50 7.06 11.71 -4.45
CA CYS A 50 8.37 11.10 -4.35
C CYS A 50 8.22 9.57 -4.26
N VAL A 51 8.51 8.88 -5.36
CA VAL A 51 8.34 7.43 -5.49
C VAL A 51 9.10 6.67 -4.40
N SER A 52 10.34 7.07 -4.11
CA SER A 52 11.15 6.43 -3.06
C SER A 52 10.52 6.56 -1.68
N LEU A 53 9.90 7.70 -1.36
CA LEU A 53 9.19 7.88 -0.09
C LEU A 53 7.97 6.95 0.00
N VAL A 54 7.21 6.83 -1.09
CA VAL A 54 6.01 5.98 -1.13
C VAL A 54 6.40 4.51 -0.89
N PHE A 55 7.42 4.00 -1.58
CA PHE A 55 7.86 2.62 -1.36
C PHE A 55 8.42 2.40 0.05
N SER A 56 9.24 3.32 0.56
CA SER A 56 9.72 3.26 1.95
C SER A 56 8.57 3.20 2.95
N PHE A 57 7.52 4.00 2.73
CA PHE A 57 6.31 3.96 3.54
C PHE A 57 5.57 2.62 3.44
N LEU A 58 5.34 2.10 2.23
CA LEU A 58 4.64 0.81 2.04
C LEU A 58 5.37 -0.34 2.76
N TYR A 59 6.70 -0.42 2.65
CA TYR A 59 7.48 -1.43 3.40
C TYR A 59 7.43 -1.20 4.91
N LYS A 60 7.36 0.06 5.35
CA LYS A 60 7.25 0.38 6.76
C LYS A 60 5.87 0.02 7.33
N VAL A 61 4.80 0.18 6.57
CA VAL A 61 3.45 -0.32 6.92
C VAL A 61 3.47 -1.83 7.10
N VAL A 62 4.10 -2.57 6.18
CA VAL A 62 4.28 -4.02 6.32
C VAL A 62 5.01 -4.36 7.62
N GLN A 63 6.10 -3.64 7.92
CA GLN A 63 6.84 -3.85 9.17
C GLN A 63 5.96 -3.61 10.41
N VAL A 64 5.28 -2.46 10.48
CA VAL A 64 4.43 -2.10 11.64
C VAL A 64 3.32 -3.14 11.82
N PHE A 65 2.61 -3.51 10.74
CA PHE A 65 1.54 -4.49 10.85
C PHE A 65 2.05 -5.87 11.25
N SER A 66 3.19 -6.32 10.72
CA SER A 66 3.79 -7.58 11.16
C SER A 66 4.28 -7.54 12.61
N GLU A 67 4.67 -6.38 13.15
CA GLU A 67 5.02 -6.26 14.57
C GLU A 67 3.77 -6.33 15.49
N TYR A 68 2.64 -5.76 15.07
CA TYR A 68 1.38 -5.84 15.84
C TYR A 68 0.70 -7.20 15.71
N PHE A 69 0.66 -7.77 14.50
CA PHE A 69 -0.14 -8.96 14.19
C PHE A 69 0.69 -10.24 14.03
N LYS A 70 2.01 -10.17 14.21
CA LYS A 70 3.02 -11.22 13.95
C LYS A 70 3.25 -11.50 12.46
N GLU A 71 2.17 -11.61 11.71
CA GLU A 71 2.19 -11.83 10.26
C GLU A 71 1.08 -11.02 9.58
N LEU A 72 1.44 -10.33 8.49
CA LEU A 72 0.48 -9.59 7.67
C LEU A 72 -0.05 -10.51 6.57
N GLU A 73 -1.30 -10.97 6.73
CA GLU A 73 -2.00 -11.85 5.81
C GLU A 73 -3.51 -11.59 5.84
N GLU A 74 -4.28 -12.28 5.01
CA GLU A 74 -5.73 -12.04 4.88
C GLU A 74 -6.48 -12.25 6.20
N GLU A 75 -6.14 -13.30 6.96
CA GLU A 75 -6.76 -13.62 8.24
C GLU A 75 -6.46 -12.54 9.28
N SER A 76 -5.20 -12.12 9.42
CA SER A 76 -4.84 -11.06 10.37
C SER A 76 -5.47 -9.71 10.01
N ILE A 77 -5.66 -9.40 8.72
CA ILE A 77 -6.40 -8.20 8.31
C ILE A 77 -7.88 -8.29 8.72
N ARG A 78 -8.51 -9.45 8.49
CA ARG A 78 -9.92 -9.66 8.83
C ARG A 78 -10.17 -9.53 10.33
N ASP A 79 -9.29 -10.11 11.14
CA ASP A 79 -9.43 -10.14 12.59
C ASP A 79 -9.11 -8.79 13.25
N ASN A 80 -8.22 -8.00 12.64
CA ASN A 80 -7.74 -6.73 13.21
C ASN A 80 -8.20 -5.49 12.43
N PHE A 81 -9.29 -5.60 11.67
CA PHE A 81 -9.76 -4.56 10.75
C PHE A 81 -9.83 -3.17 11.39
N VAL A 82 -10.41 -3.04 12.60
CA VAL A 82 -10.52 -1.74 13.30
C VAL A 82 -9.14 -1.15 13.62
N ILE A 83 -8.24 -1.96 14.17
CA ILE A 83 -6.88 -1.54 14.56
C ILE A 83 -6.08 -1.09 13.33
N ILE A 84 -6.26 -1.77 12.19
CA ILE A 84 -5.59 -1.38 10.95
C ILE A 84 -5.96 0.05 10.53
N TYR A 85 -7.24 0.44 10.62
CA TYR A 85 -7.63 1.81 10.29
C TYR A 85 -7.05 2.83 11.28
N GLU A 86 -7.07 2.53 12.57
CA GLU A 86 -6.47 3.39 13.60
C GLU A 86 -4.99 3.61 13.34
N LEU A 87 -4.24 2.52 13.08
CA LEU A 87 -2.82 2.60 12.74
C LEU A 87 -2.60 3.38 11.44
N LEU A 88 -3.39 3.17 10.40
CA LEU A 88 -3.24 3.92 9.14
C LEU A 88 -3.46 5.42 9.32
N ASP A 89 -4.46 5.81 10.12
CA ASP A 89 -4.76 7.21 10.45
C ASP A 89 -3.63 7.86 11.25
N GLU A 90 -2.91 7.10 12.09
CA GLU A 90 -1.74 7.61 12.83
C GLU A 90 -0.45 7.64 11.98
N LEU A 91 -0.26 6.63 11.11
CA LEU A 91 0.93 6.50 10.26
C LEU A 91 0.98 7.56 9.14
N MET A 92 -0.18 8.03 8.67
CA MET A 92 -0.30 8.94 7.54
C MET A 92 -1.39 9.98 7.75
N ASP A 93 -1.02 11.26 7.63
CA ASP A 93 -1.97 12.37 7.67
C ASP A 93 -2.01 13.10 6.32
N PHE A 94 -3.21 13.22 5.73
CA PHE A 94 -3.46 13.83 4.40
C PHE A 94 -2.49 13.40 3.28
N GLY A 95 -2.01 12.15 3.28
CA GLY A 95 -1.07 11.63 2.29
C GLY A 95 0.41 11.86 2.61
N TYR A 96 0.73 12.38 3.79
CA TYR A 96 2.08 12.58 4.29
C TYR A 96 2.37 11.59 5.43
N PRO A 97 3.36 10.69 5.28
CA PRO A 97 3.81 9.83 6.38
C PRO A 97 4.27 10.66 7.58
N GLN A 98 3.78 10.33 8.79
CA GLN A 98 4.11 11.04 10.03
C GLN A 98 5.05 10.21 10.91
N THR A 99 4.49 9.50 11.89
CA THR A 99 5.24 8.64 12.81
C THR A 99 5.07 7.21 12.36
N THR A 100 6.16 6.50 12.09
CA THR A 100 6.11 5.11 11.63
C THR A 100 6.80 4.13 12.57
N ASP A 101 7.19 4.57 13.76
CA ASP A 101 7.83 3.72 14.76
C ASP A 101 6.77 3.06 15.65
N SER A 102 6.67 1.74 15.59
CA SER A 102 5.76 0.92 16.38
C SER A 102 5.99 1.02 17.88
N LYS A 103 7.13 1.56 18.32
CA LYS A 103 7.39 1.81 19.76
C LYS A 103 6.75 3.10 20.26
N ILE A 104 6.33 3.96 19.34
CA ILE A 104 5.71 5.27 19.61
C ILE A 104 4.19 5.22 19.39
N LEU A 105 3.74 4.28 18.55
CA LEU A 105 2.34 3.88 18.34
C LEU A 105 1.94 2.79 19.35
#